data_AF-A0A3A6EHZ2-F1
#
_entry.id   AF-A0A3A6EHZ2-F1
#
_cell.length_a   1.000
_cell.length_b   1.000
_cell.length_c   1.000
_cell.angle_alpha   90.00
_cell.angle_beta   90.00
_cell.angle_gamma   90.00
#
_symmetry.space_group_name_H-M   'P 1'
#
loop_
_entity.id
_entity.type
_entity.pdbx_description
1 polymer ?
#
loop_
_entity_poly.entity_id
_entity_poly.type
_entity_poly.pdbx_seq_one_letter_code
_entity_poly.pdbx_strand_id
1 'polypeptide(L)'
;MLDELGEDNVKEILSSFSCPMNTDVENFLRYKAIEFSKRGFAKTHIVYWETEDKKENAFVGYYTITSKSITIERNAVNSREARKLREHGVFNEKTNDYTIAAPLIAQLGKNYTDGNDSLITGDDLLHLAMEKVRKVQNEIGGRFAYLECEEKEKLIKFYERNNFKFFGKRQLDRDETDITGTHLLQYFIML
;
A
#
# COMPACT_ATOMS: atom_id res chain seq x y z
N MET A 1 4.14 16.09 2.79
CA MET A 1 4.99 15.73 3.95
C MET A 1 6.35 16.43 3.89
N LEU A 2 7.36 15.93 3.14
CA LEU A 2 8.70 16.54 3.15
C LEU A 2 8.70 18.01 2.69
N ASP A 3 7.98 18.31 1.60
CA ASP A 3 7.89 19.67 1.07
C ASP A 3 7.09 20.63 1.97
N GLU A 4 6.26 20.08 2.87
CA GLU A 4 5.36 20.86 3.74
C GLU A 4 5.98 21.10 5.13
N LEU A 5 6.70 20.12 5.67
CA LEU A 5 7.17 20.10 7.06
C LEU A 5 8.70 20.23 7.20
N GLY A 6 9.47 19.97 6.13
CA GLY A 6 10.93 19.88 6.20
C GLY A 6 11.42 18.55 6.75
N GLU A 7 12.67 18.18 6.43
CA GLU A 7 13.20 16.84 6.72
C GLU A 7 13.34 16.55 8.22
N ASP A 8 13.81 17.50 9.03
CA ASP A 8 14.08 17.27 10.45
C ASP A 8 12.79 17.09 11.26
N ASN A 9 11.77 17.93 11.03
CA ASN A 9 10.45 17.77 11.64
C ASN A 9 9.81 16.43 11.24
N VAL A 10 9.96 16.02 9.99
CA VAL A 10 9.46 14.72 9.54
C VAL A 10 10.19 13.59 10.25
N LYS A 11 11.52 13.64 10.40
CA LYS A 11 12.27 12.63 11.16
C LYS A 11 11.75 12.49 12.59
N GLU A 12 11.52 13.62 13.26
CA GLU A 12 10.98 13.63 14.62
C GLU A 12 9.61 12.95 14.69
N ILE A 13 8.67 13.34 13.81
CA ILE A 13 7.34 12.73 13.73
C ILE A 13 7.45 11.22 13.47
N LEU A 14 8.22 10.80 12.47
CA LEU A 14 8.31 9.40 12.08
C LEU A 14 8.98 8.55 13.17
N SER A 15 9.91 9.11 13.95
CA SER A 15 10.56 8.41 15.06
C SER A 15 9.60 8.00 16.16
N SER A 16 8.49 8.72 16.33
CA SER A 16 7.44 8.42 17.33
C SER A 16 6.52 7.26 16.95
N PHE A 17 6.54 6.81 15.69
CA PHE A 17 5.67 5.74 15.20
C PHE A 17 6.03 4.40 15.81
N SER A 18 5.06 3.62 16.28
CA SER A 18 5.25 2.26 16.79
C SER A 18 4.29 1.28 16.12
N CYS A 19 4.78 0.14 15.65
CA CYS A 19 3.99 -0.96 15.11
C CYS A 19 4.59 -2.31 15.55
N PRO A 20 4.41 -2.71 16.82
CA PRO A 20 5.03 -3.91 17.37
C PRO A 20 4.53 -5.21 16.71
N MET A 21 3.39 -5.14 16.00
CA MET A 21 2.83 -6.25 15.25
C MET A 21 3.53 -6.52 13.91
N ASN A 22 4.29 -5.55 13.40
CA ASN A 22 5.01 -5.67 12.13
C ASN A 22 6.25 -4.74 12.12
N THR A 23 7.40 -5.32 12.43
CA THR A 23 8.69 -4.61 12.49
C THR A 23 9.16 -4.09 11.14
N ASP A 24 8.84 -4.77 10.03
CA ASP A 24 9.17 -4.26 8.67
C ASP A 24 8.44 -2.94 8.38
N VAL A 25 7.15 -2.86 8.73
CA VAL A 25 6.34 -1.64 8.63
C VAL A 25 6.92 -0.52 9.50
N GLU A 26 7.26 -0.81 10.76
CA GLU A 26 7.89 0.19 11.64
C GLU A 26 9.24 0.69 11.11
N ASN A 27 10.11 -0.24 10.71
CA ASN A 27 11.46 0.06 10.22
C ASN A 27 11.42 0.83 8.90
N PHE A 28 10.52 0.47 8.00
CA PHE A 28 10.34 1.21 6.75
C PHE A 28 10.01 2.67 7.04
N LEU A 29 9.02 2.92 7.91
CA LEU A 29 8.61 4.29 8.17
C LEU A 29 9.71 5.11 8.84
N ARG A 30 10.32 4.56 9.90
CA ARG A 30 11.35 5.27 10.69
C ARG A 30 12.63 5.55 9.90
N TYR A 31 13.04 4.63 9.03
CA TYR A 31 14.39 4.66 8.45
C TYR A 31 14.43 4.78 6.92
N LYS A 32 13.40 4.34 6.19
CA LYS A 32 13.42 4.26 4.71
C LYS A 32 12.49 5.28 4.04
N ALA A 33 11.36 5.63 4.65
CA ALA A 33 10.31 6.43 4.00
C ALA A 33 10.78 7.80 3.49
N ILE A 34 11.64 8.50 4.26
CA ILE A 34 12.20 9.79 3.84
C ILE A 34 13.04 9.64 2.59
N GLU A 35 13.98 8.69 2.59
CA GLU A 35 14.88 8.47 1.45
C GLU A 35 14.12 8.00 0.21
N PHE A 36 13.11 7.13 0.39
CA PHE A 36 12.22 6.71 -0.69
C PHE A 36 11.47 7.89 -1.30
N SER A 37 11.01 8.84 -0.48
CA SER A 37 10.32 10.04 -0.96
C SER A 37 11.26 11.01 -1.68
N LYS A 38 12.49 11.21 -1.17
CA LYS A 38 13.53 12.05 -1.79
C LYS A 38 13.98 11.50 -3.14
N ARG A 39 14.17 10.18 -3.24
CA ARG A 39 14.57 9.50 -4.48
C ARG A 39 13.42 9.30 -5.47
N GLY A 40 12.19 9.64 -5.09
CA GLY A 40 11.00 9.46 -5.93
C GLY A 40 10.57 8.00 -6.10
N PHE A 41 10.99 7.11 -5.21
CA PHE A 41 10.64 5.69 -5.25
C PHE A 41 9.24 5.40 -4.74
N ALA A 42 8.82 6.10 -3.69
CA ALA A 42 7.49 5.98 -3.14
C ALA A 42 7.12 7.28 -2.40
N LYS A 43 5.82 7.56 -2.27
CA LYS A 43 5.32 8.67 -1.48
C LYS A 43 4.56 8.15 -0.27
N THR A 44 5.05 8.52 0.91
CA THR A 44 4.46 8.17 2.20
C THR A 44 3.55 9.30 2.68
N HIS A 45 2.37 8.92 3.13
CA HIS A 45 1.33 9.81 3.65
C HIS A 45 1.07 9.46 5.12
N ILE A 46 1.26 10.46 5.99
CA ILE A 46 0.92 10.36 7.41
C ILE A 46 -0.56 10.68 7.58
N VAL A 47 -1.23 9.94 8.45
CA VAL A 47 -2.63 10.13 8.83
C VAL A 47 -2.71 10.58 10.28
N TYR A 48 -3.39 11.69 10.48
CA TYR A 48 -3.74 12.19 11.80
C TYR A 48 -5.23 12.00 12.05
N TRP A 49 -5.56 11.58 13.27
CA TRP A 49 -6.88 11.82 13.84
C TRP A 49 -6.87 13.23 14.44
N GLU A 50 -7.97 13.96 14.35
CA GLU A 50 -8.10 15.34 14.82
C GLU A 50 -9.49 15.55 15.44
N THR A 51 -9.57 16.32 16.52
CA THR A 51 -10.86 16.73 17.10
C THR A 51 -11.60 17.71 16.18
N GLU A 52 -12.93 17.79 16.29
CA GLU A 52 -13.72 18.72 15.48
C GLU A 52 -13.29 20.18 15.65
N ASP A 53 -12.82 20.56 16.85
CA ASP A 53 -12.33 21.89 17.17
C ASP A 53 -10.85 22.13 16.82
N LYS A 54 -10.17 21.11 16.27
CA LYS A 54 -8.77 21.11 15.81
C LYS A 54 -7.73 21.47 16.86
N LYS A 55 -8.06 21.30 18.14
CA LYS A 55 -7.11 21.56 19.23
C LYS A 55 -6.21 20.37 19.52
N GLU A 56 -6.68 19.17 19.22
CA GLU A 56 -5.96 17.93 19.48
C GLU A 56 -5.84 17.13 18.19
N ASN A 57 -4.66 16.56 17.97
CA ASN A 57 -4.43 15.60 16.92
C ASN A 57 -3.52 14.47 17.42
N ALA A 58 -3.63 13.32 16.77
CA ALA A 58 -2.82 12.15 17.06
C ALA A 58 -2.35 11.54 15.75
N PHE A 59 -1.06 11.20 15.66
CA PHE A 59 -0.54 10.44 14.53
C PHE A 59 -1.02 8.98 14.65
N VAL A 60 -2.00 8.59 13.84
CA VAL A 60 -2.70 7.30 13.98
C VAL A 60 -2.27 6.22 13.00
N GLY A 61 -1.55 6.58 11.94
CA GLY A 61 -1.04 5.61 10.98
C GLY A 61 -0.55 6.25 9.69
N TYR A 62 -0.03 5.43 8.79
CA TYR A 62 0.45 5.87 7.50
C TYR A 62 0.08 4.88 6.39
N TYR A 63 0.15 5.37 5.17
CA TYR A 63 0.17 4.53 3.98
C TYR A 63 1.21 5.04 3.00
N THR A 64 1.76 4.14 2.19
CA THR A 64 2.75 4.48 1.16
C THR A 64 2.24 4.02 -0.20
N ILE A 65 2.32 4.91 -1.18
CA ILE A 65 1.92 4.63 -2.56
C ILE A 65 3.13 4.78 -3.48
N THR A 66 3.22 3.86 -4.45
CA THR A 66 4.15 3.95 -5.58
C THR A 66 3.47 3.48 -6.86
N SER A 67 4.12 3.58 -8.00
CA SER A 67 3.68 2.96 -9.25
C SER A 67 4.51 1.73 -9.52
N LYS A 68 3.85 0.60 -9.84
CA LYS A 68 4.54 -0.65 -10.15
C LYS A 68 3.92 -1.27 -11.40
N SER A 69 4.77 -1.87 -12.24
CA SER A 69 4.32 -2.77 -13.29
C SER A 69 4.10 -4.15 -12.70
N ILE A 70 2.91 -4.71 -12.90
CA ILE A 70 2.56 -6.05 -12.42
C ILE A 70 2.20 -6.97 -13.58
N THR A 71 2.49 -8.25 -13.41
CA THR A 71 2.17 -9.30 -14.37
C THR A 71 1.10 -10.21 -13.77
N ILE A 72 0.02 -10.44 -14.51
CA ILE A 72 -1.13 -11.25 -14.09
C ILE A 72 -1.35 -12.36 -15.11
N GLU A 73 -1.22 -13.61 -14.70
CA GLU A 73 -1.49 -14.75 -15.57
C GLU A 73 -2.95 -14.77 -16.05
N ARG A 74 -3.16 -15.20 -17.30
CA ARG A 74 -4.51 -15.28 -17.88
C ARG A 74 -5.46 -16.13 -17.03
N ASN A 75 -4.98 -17.22 -16.45
CA ASN A 75 -5.79 -18.17 -15.66
C ASN A 75 -6.28 -17.57 -14.32
N ALA A 76 -5.65 -16.51 -13.80
CA ALA A 76 -5.99 -15.88 -12.52
C ALA A 76 -7.24 -14.98 -12.60
N VAL A 77 -7.70 -14.68 -13.82
CA VAL A 77 -8.74 -13.68 -14.08
C VAL A 77 -9.90 -14.21 -14.93
N ASN A 78 -11.10 -13.67 -14.70
CA ASN A 78 -12.26 -13.96 -15.53
C ASN A 78 -12.24 -13.17 -16.85
N SER A 79 -13.18 -13.45 -17.75
CA SER A 79 -13.22 -12.80 -19.08
C SER A 79 -13.42 -11.29 -19.03
N ARG A 80 -14.13 -10.76 -18.02
CA ARG A 80 -14.37 -9.32 -17.85
C ARG A 80 -13.08 -8.61 -17.43
N GLU A 81 -12.39 -9.16 -16.43
CA GLU A 81 -11.09 -8.68 -15.96
C GLU A 81 -10.02 -8.78 -17.06
N ALA A 82 -9.94 -9.94 -17.73
CA ALA A 82 -9.03 -10.15 -18.87
C ALA A 82 -9.21 -9.11 -19.98
N ARG A 83 -10.46 -8.76 -20.31
CA ARG A 83 -10.75 -7.68 -21.26
C ARG A 83 -10.21 -6.35 -20.75
N LYS A 84 -10.44 -6.00 -19.48
CA LYS A 84 -9.96 -4.75 -18.89
C LYS A 84 -8.44 -4.68 -18.81
N LEU A 85 -7.78 -5.79 -18.49
CA LEU A 85 -6.33 -5.89 -18.49
C LEU A 85 -5.74 -5.67 -19.89
N ARG A 86 -6.40 -6.19 -20.95
CA ARG A 86 -6.00 -5.89 -22.34
C ARG A 86 -6.23 -4.44 -22.74
N GLU A 87 -7.31 -3.81 -22.25
CA GLU A 87 -7.60 -2.40 -22.55
C GLU A 87 -6.59 -1.43 -21.89
N HIS A 88 -5.96 -1.84 -20.79
CA HIS A 88 -5.09 -0.98 -19.98
C HIS A 88 -3.63 -1.48 -19.85
N GLY A 89 -3.26 -2.50 -20.62
CA GLY A 89 -1.97 -3.16 -20.51
C GLY A 89 -1.57 -3.89 -21.79
N VAL A 90 -0.53 -4.71 -21.66
CA VAL A 90 0.03 -5.51 -22.75
C VAL A 90 -0.23 -6.97 -22.45
N PHE A 91 -0.81 -7.70 -23.39
CA PHE A 91 -0.92 -9.15 -23.32
C PHE A 91 0.27 -9.80 -24.00
N ASN A 92 0.95 -10.72 -23.31
CA ASN A 92 2.02 -11.52 -23.87
C ASN A 92 1.50 -12.92 -24.19
N GLU A 93 1.36 -13.23 -25.48
CA GLU A 93 0.86 -14.54 -25.93
C GLU A 93 1.80 -15.71 -25.57
N LYS A 94 3.11 -15.46 -25.47
CA LYS A 94 4.11 -16.51 -25.20
C LYS A 94 4.03 -17.00 -23.75
N THR A 95 3.87 -16.08 -22.81
CA THR A 95 3.77 -16.37 -21.38
C THR A 95 2.33 -16.43 -20.90
N ASN A 96 1.37 -16.05 -21.76
CA ASN A 96 -0.06 -16.01 -21.49
C ASN A 96 -0.42 -15.15 -20.27
N ASP A 97 0.18 -13.97 -20.18
CA ASP A 97 0.00 -13.03 -19.08
C ASP A 97 -0.30 -11.60 -19.56
N TYR A 98 -0.83 -10.79 -18.65
CA TYR A 98 -1.05 -9.37 -18.83
C TYR A 98 -0.06 -8.58 -18.00
N THR A 99 0.55 -7.56 -18.59
CA THR A 99 1.36 -6.58 -17.88
C THR A 99 0.65 -5.24 -17.85
N ILE A 100 0.43 -4.69 -16.65
CA ILE A 100 -0.19 -3.37 -16.45
C ILE A 100 0.66 -2.53 -15.49
N ALA A 101 0.64 -1.20 -15.66
CA ALA A 101 1.09 -0.27 -14.63
C ALA A 101 -0.08 0.07 -13.70
N ALA A 102 0.13 -0.03 -12.39
CA ALA A 102 -0.89 0.28 -11.40
C ALA A 102 -0.27 0.96 -10.17
N PRO A 103 -1.00 1.88 -9.51
CA PRO A 103 -0.68 2.30 -8.15
C PRO A 103 -0.64 1.11 -7.21
N LEU A 104 0.50 0.96 -6.53
CA LEU A 104 0.75 0.01 -5.47
C LEU A 104 0.54 0.71 -4.12
N ILE A 105 -0.36 0.18 -3.28
CA ILE A 105 -0.36 0.46 -1.84
C ILE A 105 0.73 -0.41 -1.23
N ALA A 106 1.93 0.16 -1.11
CA ALA A 106 3.15 -0.59 -0.78
C ALA A 106 3.17 -1.00 0.69
N GLN A 107 2.70 -0.12 1.57
CA GLN A 107 2.60 -0.40 3.00
C GLN A 107 1.43 0.35 3.61
N LEU A 108 0.89 -0.24 4.67
CA LEU A 108 -0.20 0.29 5.48
C LEU A 108 0.11 -0.07 6.95
N GLY A 109 0.17 0.94 7.81
CA GLY A 109 0.57 0.75 9.20
C GLY A 109 -0.20 1.64 10.15
N LYS A 110 -0.79 1.04 11.19
CA LYS A 110 -1.39 1.77 12.32
C LYS A 110 -0.30 2.12 13.34
N ASN A 111 -0.43 3.27 13.99
CA ASN A 111 0.47 3.69 15.06
C ASN A 111 -0.07 3.25 16.42
N TYR A 112 0.68 2.43 17.14
CA TYR A 112 0.31 1.89 18.45
C TYR A 112 0.83 2.72 19.63
N THR A 113 1.58 3.80 19.36
CA THR A 113 2.01 4.75 20.39
C THR A 113 0.79 5.34 21.09
N ASP A 114 0.81 5.38 22.43
CA ASP A 114 -0.22 5.97 23.30
C ASP A 114 -1.67 5.53 23.01
N GLY A 115 -1.86 4.33 22.42
CA GLY A 115 -3.18 3.82 22.06
C GLY A 115 -3.80 4.49 20.82
N ASN A 116 -3.00 5.22 20.03
CA ASN A 116 -3.45 5.90 18.80
C ASN A 116 -4.08 4.94 17.78
N ASP A 117 -3.75 3.66 17.83
CA ASP A 117 -4.32 2.67 16.92
C ASP A 117 -5.83 2.52 17.16
N SER A 118 -6.32 2.78 18.37
CA SER A 118 -7.76 2.74 18.66
C SER A 118 -8.57 3.87 18.01
N LEU A 119 -7.89 4.94 17.55
CA LEU A 119 -8.51 6.13 16.94
C LEU A 119 -8.76 5.96 15.42
N ILE A 120 -8.28 4.88 14.80
CA ILE A 120 -8.50 4.58 13.38
C ILE A 120 -8.68 3.08 13.15
N THR A 121 -9.59 2.69 12.25
CA THR A 121 -9.66 1.28 11.82
C THR A 121 -8.71 1.00 10.67
N GLY A 122 -8.40 -0.28 10.42
CA GLY A 122 -7.66 -0.66 9.22
C GLY A 122 -8.42 -0.31 7.94
N ASP A 123 -9.76 -0.41 7.96
CA ASP A 123 -10.61 -0.09 6.82
C ASP A 123 -10.58 1.43 6.52
N ASP A 124 -10.59 2.29 7.54
CA ASP A 124 -10.43 3.74 7.36
C ASP A 124 -9.08 4.08 6.72
N LEU A 125 -8.00 3.45 7.21
CA LEU A 125 -6.66 3.69 6.69
C LEU A 125 -6.53 3.22 5.22
N LEU A 126 -7.11 2.07 4.89
CA LEU A 126 -7.16 1.57 3.51
C LEU A 126 -8.04 2.47 2.64
N HIS A 127 -9.15 2.99 3.16
CA HIS A 127 -10.02 3.92 2.45
C HIS A 127 -9.25 5.19 2.06
N LEU A 128 -8.51 5.81 2.99
CA LEU A 128 -7.67 6.98 2.71
C LEU A 128 -6.60 6.70 1.64
N ALA A 129 -5.97 5.52 1.68
CA ALA A 129 -5.02 5.10 0.65
C ALA A 129 -5.72 4.96 -0.72
N MET A 130 -6.90 4.35 -0.76
CA MET A 130 -7.69 4.18 -1.97
C MET A 130 -8.20 5.52 -2.54
N GLU A 131 -8.58 6.48 -1.70
CA GLU A 131 -8.90 7.84 -2.14
C GLU A 131 -7.71 8.52 -2.81
N LYS A 132 -6.50 8.36 -2.23
CA LYS A 132 -5.28 8.87 -2.86
C LYS A 132 -5.00 8.18 -4.20
N VAL A 133 -5.18 6.86 -4.29
CA VAL A 133 -5.07 6.11 -5.56
C VAL A 133 -6.05 6.65 -6.61
N ARG A 134 -7.31 6.91 -6.25
CA ARG A 134 -8.29 7.51 -7.17
C ARG A 134 -7.88 8.90 -7.62
N LYS A 135 -7.34 9.74 -6.73
CA LYS A 135 -6.80 11.06 -7.09
C LYS A 135 -5.69 10.94 -8.13
N VAL A 136 -4.73 10.03 -7.91
CA VAL A 136 -3.68 9.74 -8.90
C VAL A 136 -4.29 9.28 -10.23
N GLN A 137 -5.20 8.31 -10.22
CA GLN A 137 -5.83 7.81 -11.45
C GLN A 137 -6.67 8.86 -12.18
N ASN A 138 -7.25 9.83 -11.48
CA ASN A 138 -7.95 10.96 -12.10
C ASN A 138 -6.98 11.88 -12.87
N GLU A 139 -5.73 11.98 -12.42
CA GLU A 139 -4.71 12.82 -13.06
C GLU A 139 -4.02 12.12 -14.23
N ILE A 140 -3.70 10.83 -14.10
CA ILE A 140 -2.87 10.10 -15.07
C ILE A 140 -3.59 8.97 -15.81
N GLY A 141 -4.85 8.72 -15.48
CA GLY A 141 -5.59 7.55 -15.95
C GLY A 141 -5.20 6.26 -15.21
N GLY A 142 -5.96 5.20 -15.44
CA GLY A 142 -5.76 3.90 -14.80
C GLY A 142 -7.05 3.33 -14.23
N ARG A 143 -7.09 2.02 -14.07
CA ARG A 143 -8.28 1.28 -13.59
C ARG A 143 -7.97 0.24 -12.53
N PHE A 144 -6.71 0.10 -12.14
CA PHE A 144 -6.27 -0.96 -11.26
C PHE A 144 -5.49 -0.36 -10.10
N ALA A 145 -5.71 -0.91 -8.91
CA ALA A 145 -4.81 -0.75 -7.78
C ALA A 145 -4.31 -2.12 -7.33
N TYR A 146 -3.15 -2.13 -6.71
CA TYR A 146 -2.40 -3.34 -6.41
C TYR A 146 -1.87 -3.29 -4.99
N LEU A 147 -1.78 -4.46 -4.35
CA LEU A 147 -1.08 -4.64 -3.08
C LEU A 147 -0.52 -6.05 -2.95
N GLU A 148 0.44 -6.18 -2.04
CA GLU A 148 1.01 -7.45 -1.61
C GLU A 148 0.86 -7.58 -0.09
N CYS A 149 0.69 -8.80 0.40
CA CYS A 149 0.64 -9.05 1.84
C CYS A 149 1.22 -10.41 2.22
N GLU A 150 1.64 -10.53 3.48
CA GLU A 150 1.99 -11.83 4.05
C GLU A 150 0.81 -12.81 3.98
N GLU A 151 1.09 -14.11 3.85
CA GLU A 151 0.09 -15.18 3.89
C GLU A 151 -0.41 -15.39 5.33
N LYS A 152 -1.15 -14.41 5.85
CA LYS A 152 -1.78 -14.40 7.17
C LYS A 152 -3.29 -14.30 7.01
N GLU A 153 -4.04 -15.20 7.64
CA GLU A 153 -5.51 -15.28 7.54
C GLU A 153 -6.22 -13.95 7.81
N LYS A 154 -5.72 -13.16 8.76
CA LYS A 154 -6.27 -11.83 9.07
C LYS A 154 -6.13 -10.84 7.91
N LEU A 155 -5.00 -10.89 7.19
CA LEU A 155 -4.72 -10.00 6.04
C LEU A 155 -5.52 -10.45 4.82
N ILE A 156 -5.59 -11.76 4.56
CA ILE A 156 -6.41 -12.35 3.49
C ILE A 156 -7.86 -11.87 3.64
N LYS A 157 -8.46 -12.11 4.82
CA LYS A 157 -9.84 -11.66 5.11
C LYS A 157 -10.01 -10.14 5.01
N PHE A 158 -9.01 -9.38 5.46
CA PHE A 158 -9.04 -7.92 5.42
C PHE A 158 -9.05 -7.37 3.99
N TYR A 159 -8.20 -7.89 3.10
CA TYR A 159 -8.15 -7.40 1.73
C TYR A 159 -9.33 -7.92 0.90
N GLU A 160 -9.72 -9.19 1.07
CA GLU A 160 -10.86 -9.77 0.34
C GLU A 160 -12.19 -9.11 0.71
N ARG A 161 -12.43 -8.80 2.00
CA ARG A 161 -13.64 -8.03 2.39
C ARG A 161 -13.64 -6.60 1.84
N ASN A 162 -12.47 -6.06 1.52
CA ASN A 162 -12.29 -4.77 0.86
C ASN A 162 -12.27 -4.88 -0.67
N ASN A 163 -12.78 -6.00 -1.21
CA ASN A 163 -12.97 -6.28 -2.65
C ASN A 163 -11.67 -6.43 -3.45
N PHE A 164 -10.54 -6.64 -2.77
CA PHE A 164 -9.33 -7.05 -3.45
C PHE A 164 -9.42 -8.52 -3.85
N LYS A 165 -8.97 -8.80 -5.07
CA LYS A 165 -8.94 -10.14 -5.65
C LYS A 165 -7.53 -10.68 -5.68
N PHE A 166 -7.34 -11.85 -5.07
CA PHE A 166 -6.10 -12.62 -5.16
C PHE A 166 -5.83 -13.02 -6.62
N PHE A 167 -4.59 -12.91 -7.07
CA PHE A 167 -4.21 -13.31 -8.42
C PHE A 167 -2.88 -14.06 -8.53
N GLY A 168 -2.09 -14.14 -7.46
CA GLY A 168 -0.78 -14.77 -7.56
C GLY A 168 0.05 -14.70 -6.28
N LYS A 169 1.23 -15.32 -6.34
CA LYS A 169 2.22 -15.32 -5.27
C LYS A 169 3.55 -14.84 -5.83
N ARG A 170 4.24 -13.94 -5.13
CA ARG A 170 5.59 -13.48 -5.47
C ARG A 170 6.58 -13.99 -4.45
N GLN A 171 7.64 -14.66 -4.88
CA GLN A 171 8.72 -15.05 -3.97
C GLN A 171 9.40 -13.80 -3.40
N LEU A 172 9.80 -13.87 -2.13
CA LEU A 172 10.50 -12.77 -1.48
C LEU A 172 11.84 -12.51 -2.17
N ASP A 173 12.16 -11.23 -2.30
CA ASP A 173 13.48 -10.77 -2.71
C ASP A 173 14.48 -11.01 -1.56
N ARG A 174 15.78 -11.08 -1.89
CA ARG A 174 16.82 -11.45 -0.91
C ARG A 174 16.94 -10.45 0.26
N ASP A 175 16.52 -9.22 0.05
CA ASP A 175 16.52 -8.12 1.01
C ASP A 175 15.22 -7.99 1.81
N GLU A 176 14.20 -8.80 1.53
CA GLU A 176 12.94 -8.87 2.28
C GLU A 176 13.05 -9.87 3.47
N THR A 177 14.00 -9.63 4.38
CA THR A 177 14.34 -10.56 5.47
C THR A 177 13.41 -10.50 6.68
N ASP A 178 12.69 -9.40 6.84
CA ASP A 178 11.83 -9.13 8.02
C ASP A 178 10.37 -9.59 7.79
N ILE A 179 10.12 -10.33 6.71
CA ILE A 179 8.81 -10.84 6.30
C ILE A 179 8.70 -12.33 6.66
N THR A 180 7.58 -12.74 7.24
CA THR A 180 7.36 -14.16 7.57
C THR A 180 6.95 -14.94 6.32
N GLY A 181 7.69 -16.00 5.98
CA GLY A 181 7.36 -16.94 4.90
C GLY A 181 8.39 -16.90 3.77
N THR A 182 7.99 -17.41 2.59
CA THR A 182 8.84 -17.43 1.38
C THR A 182 8.29 -16.56 0.25
N HIS A 183 7.07 -16.04 0.41
CA HIS A 183 6.37 -15.31 -0.63
C HIS A 183 5.35 -14.34 -0.03
N LEU A 184 4.92 -13.39 -0.86
CA LEU A 184 3.76 -12.54 -0.63
C LEU A 184 2.59 -12.97 -1.51
N LEU A 185 1.38 -12.84 -0.97
CA LEU A 185 0.15 -12.92 -1.75
C LEU A 185 -0.04 -11.61 -2.52
N GLN A 186 -0.49 -11.73 -3.76
CA GLN A 186 -0.69 -10.60 -4.65
C GLN A 186 -2.16 -10.39 -4.92
N TYR A 187 -2.60 -9.14 -4.77
CA TYR A 187 -3.99 -8.74 -4.87
C TYR A 187 -4.16 -7.52 -5.78
N PHE A 188 -5.23 -7.50 -6.58
CA PHE A 188 -5.62 -6.33 -7.35
C PHE A 188 -7.08 -5.98 -7.12
N ILE A 189 -7.43 -4.72 -7.39
CA ILE A 189 -8.82 -4.25 -7.44
C ILE A 189 -9.02 -3.40 -8.70
N MET A 190 -10.19 -3.50 -9.32
CA MET A 190 -10.60 -2.64 -10.43
C MET A 190 -11.41 -1.43 -9.91
N LEU A 191 -11.07 -0.22 -10.35
CA LEU A 191 -11.62 1.06 -9.90
C LEU A 191 -12.39 1.85 -10.96
#